data_AF-A0A6V8PBG3-F1
#
_entry.id   AF-A0A6V8PBG3-F1
#
_cell.length_a   1.000
_cell.length_b   1.000
_cell.length_c   1.000
_cell.angle_alpha   90.00
_cell.angle_beta   90.00
_cell.angle_gamma   90.00
#
_symmetry.space_group_name_H-M   'P 1'
#
loop_
_entity.id
_entity.type
_entity.pdbx_description
1 polymer ?
#
loop_
_entity_poly.entity_id
_entity_poly.type
_entity_poly.pdbx_seq_one_letter_code
_entity_poly.pdbx_strand_id
1 'polypeptide(L)'
;YTFAHYSPMLEFGPNSVVSGQLAHWGPLYADILMRIYHGIYTAQNLENVDLWWLIREGGVEVGADMGVPINPKFEEPLKAVKVTDPILGEISVYDLVLERVEQFKDPTMPFYPFTGPIKDQDGVERLKSGQRATYGELLVMDYFVDGLVGIIPD
;
A
#
# COMPACT_ATOMS: atom_id res chain seq x y z
N TYR A 1 13.11 9.96 -11.18
CA TYR A 1 12.61 8.62 -10.83
C TYR A 1 11.09 8.63 -10.88
N THR A 2 10.48 7.50 -11.19
CA THR A 2 9.02 7.33 -11.30
C THR A 2 8.60 6.02 -10.62
N PHE A 3 7.31 5.89 -10.34
CA PHE A 3 6.70 4.68 -9.82
C PHE A 3 5.60 4.22 -10.76
N ALA A 4 5.52 2.92 -11.02
CA ALA A 4 4.41 2.32 -11.74
C ALA A 4 3.12 2.45 -10.91
N HIS A 5 1.99 2.55 -11.61
CA HIS A 5 0.69 2.65 -10.97
C HIS A 5 -0.33 1.81 -11.72
N TYR A 6 -1.05 0.95 -11.00
CA TYR A 6 -2.01 -0.05 -11.48
C TYR A 6 -1.45 -1.16 -12.36
N SER A 7 -0.58 -0.83 -13.32
CA SER A 7 -0.05 -1.77 -14.31
C SER A 7 1.48 -1.70 -14.35
N PRO A 8 2.17 -2.77 -14.79
CA PRO A 8 3.60 -2.77 -14.93
C PRO A 8 4.02 -1.67 -15.91
N MET A 9 5.05 -0.90 -15.55
CA MET A 9 5.53 0.22 -16.38
C MET A 9 7.03 0.15 -16.67
N LEU A 10 7.69 -0.96 -16.29
CA LEU A 10 9.12 -1.13 -16.49
C LEU A 10 9.53 -0.96 -17.96
N GLU A 11 8.73 -1.46 -18.90
CA GLU A 11 9.03 -1.32 -20.33
C GLU A 11 9.00 0.14 -20.82
N PHE A 12 8.17 1.00 -20.23
CA PHE A 12 8.03 2.41 -20.62
C PHE A 12 9.05 3.31 -19.95
N GLY A 13 9.59 2.89 -18.81
CA GLY A 13 10.57 3.65 -18.05
C GLY A 13 11.70 2.78 -17.50
N PRO A 14 12.46 2.06 -18.34
CA PRO A 14 13.48 1.10 -17.87
C PRO A 14 14.59 1.78 -17.06
N ASN A 15 14.80 3.08 -17.30
CA ASN A 15 15.82 3.89 -16.64
C ASN A 15 15.26 4.84 -15.57
N SER A 16 13.95 4.84 -15.33
CA SER A 16 13.29 5.81 -14.43
C SER A 16 12.35 5.16 -13.42
N VAL A 17 11.64 4.07 -13.78
CA VAL A 17 10.70 3.35 -12.92
C VAL A 17 11.48 2.55 -11.88
N VAL A 18 11.30 2.90 -10.61
CA VAL A 18 12.01 2.27 -9.49
C VAL A 18 11.25 1.05 -8.97
N SER A 19 9.96 1.21 -8.75
CA SER A 19 9.00 0.22 -8.24
C SER A 19 7.59 0.74 -8.58
N GLY A 20 6.55 0.32 -7.87
CA GLY A 20 5.20 0.81 -8.06
C GLY A 20 4.18 0.02 -7.27
N GLN A 21 2.91 0.40 -7.45
CA GLN A 21 1.76 -0.36 -6.97
C GLN A 21 1.02 -0.91 -8.18
N LEU A 22 0.96 -2.23 -8.28
CA LEU A 22 0.27 -2.98 -9.32
C LEU A 22 -1.04 -3.52 -8.76
N ALA A 23 -2.09 -3.57 -9.58
CA ALA A 23 -3.43 -4.03 -9.17
C ALA A 23 -3.80 -5.33 -9.86
N HIS A 24 -4.27 -6.30 -9.08
CA HIS A 24 -4.72 -7.62 -9.53
C HIS A 24 -6.23 -7.72 -9.41
N TRP A 25 -6.94 -7.19 -10.40
CA TRP A 25 -8.41 -7.20 -10.41
C TRP A 25 -9.00 -8.58 -10.75
N GLY A 26 -8.28 -9.41 -11.50
CA GLY A 26 -8.74 -10.72 -11.94
C GLY A 26 -9.20 -11.65 -10.80
N PRO A 27 -8.36 -11.87 -9.76
CA PRO A 27 -8.75 -12.67 -8.60
C PRO A 27 -10.01 -12.15 -7.88
N LEU A 28 -10.14 -10.83 -7.71
CA LEU A 28 -11.32 -10.22 -7.12
C LEU A 28 -12.58 -10.48 -7.95
N TYR A 29 -12.50 -10.29 -9.28
CA TYR A 29 -13.63 -10.57 -10.16
C TYR A 29 -14.03 -12.04 -10.12
N ALA A 30 -13.05 -12.95 -10.10
CA ALA A 30 -13.32 -14.38 -9.98
C ALA A 30 -14.04 -14.71 -8.65
N ASP A 31 -13.59 -14.16 -7.52
CA ASP A 31 -14.25 -14.38 -6.21
C ASP A 31 -15.70 -13.86 -6.20
N ILE A 32 -15.94 -12.64 -6.70
CA ILE A 32 -17.30 -12.06 -6.78
C ILE A 32 -18.21 -12.94 -7.64
N LEU A 33 -17.77 -13.33 -8.84
CA LEU A 33 -18.57 -14.14 -9.75
C LEU A 33 -18.85 -15.53 -9.18
N MET A 34 -17.87 -16.14 -8.50
CA MET A 34 -18.04 -17.41 -7.81
C MET A 34 -19.06 -17.32 -6.68
N ARG A 35 -19.04 -16.25 -5.88
CA ARG A 35 -20.04 -16.02 -4.82
C ARG A 35 -21.44 -15.82 -5.37
N ILE A 36 -21.59 -15.15 -6.50
CA ILE A 36 -22.88 -15.03 -7.19
C ILE A 36 -23.34 -16.39 -7.69
N TYR A 37 -22.46 -17.14 -8.37
CA TYR A 37 -22.76 -18.47 -8.91
C TYR A 37 -23.23 -19.45 -7.82
N HIS A 38 -22.59 -19.41 -6.65
CA HIS A 38 -22.97 -20.23 -5.51
C HIS A 38 -24.17 -19.69 -4.69
N GLY A 39 -24.76 -18.57 -5.09
CA GLY A 39 -25.88 -17.94 -4.39
C GLY A 39 -25.52 -17.29 -3.05
N ILE A 40 -24.22 -17.11 -2.76
CA ILE A 40 -23.72 -16.41 -1.57
C ILE A 40 -24.03 -14.91 -1.69
N TYR A 41 -23.70 -14.34 -2.85
CA TYR A 41 -24.07 -12.97 -3.20
C TYR A 41 -25.34 -12.98 -4.06
N THR A 42 -26.30 -12.16 -3.64
CA THR A 42 -27.59 -11.96 -4.31
C THR A 42 -27.84 -10.47 -4.41
N ALA A 43 -28.75 -10.04 -5.29
CA ALA A 43 -29.10 -8.62 -5.41
C ALA A 43 -29.67 -8.01 -4.10
N GLN A 44 -30.02 -8.83 -3.11
CA GLN A 44 -30.66 -8.43 -1.86
C GLN A 44 -29.71 -8.38 -0.66
N ASN A 45 -28.45 -8.82 -0.78
CA ASN A 45 -27.55 -8.94 0.37
C ASN A 45 -26.16 -8.29 0.18
N LEU A 46 -26.08 -7.30 -0.70
CA LEU A 46 -24.83 -6.58 -0.99
C LEU A 46 -24.62 -5.31 -0.16
N GLU A 47 -25.66 -4.83 0.55
CA GLU A 47 -25.61 -3.54 1.27
C GLU A 47 -24.47 -3.43 2.30
N ASN A 48 -24.05 -4.55 2.87
CA ASN A 48 -22.99 -4.61 3.89
C ASN A 48 -21.76 -5.40 3.39
N VAL A 49 -21.60 -5.53 2.07
CA VAL A 49 -20.41 -6.15 1.46
C VAL A 49 -19.38 -5.06 1.17
N ASP A 50 -18.28 -5.10 1.91
CA ASP A 50 -17.11 -4.26 1.68
C ASP A 50 -15.92 -5.14 1.27
N LEU A 51 -15.31 -4.82 0.13
CA LEU A 51 -14.21 -5.58 -0.46
C LEU A 51 -12.94 -4.73 -0.49
N TRP A 52 -12.31 -4.62 0.67
CA TRP A 52 -10.99 -4.00 0.81
C TRP A 52 -9.88 -5.03 0.59
N TRP A 53 -9.47 -5.20 -0.66
CA TRP A 53 -8.50 -6.22 -1.05
C TRP A 53 -7.06 -5.68 -1.01
N LEU A 54 -6.22 -6.16 -0.09
CA LEU A 54 -4.86 -5.68 0.15
C LEU A 54 -3.80 -6.63 -0.45
N ILE A 55 -2.53 -6.35 -0.15
CA ILE A 55 -1.40 -7.23 -0.50
C ILE A 55 -1.62 -8.64 0.03
N ARG A 56 -2.13 -8.78 1.25
CA ARG A 56 -2.40 -10.08 1.89
C ARG A 56 -3.36 -10.94 1.06
N GLU A 57 -4.43 -10.35 0.55
CA GLU A 57 -5.40 -11.07 -0.27
C GLU A 57 -4.98 -11.12 -1.76
N GLY A 58 -3.82 -10.54 -2.11
CA GLY A 58 -3.26 -10.53 -3.46
C GLY A 58 -3.92 -9.53 -4.41
N GLY A 59 -4.62 -8.52 -3.89
CA GLY A 59 -5.32 -7.52 -4.71
C GLY A 59 -4.39 -6.44 -5.25
N VAL A 60 -3.26 -6.25 -4.58
CA VAL A 60 -2.19 -5.35 -5.00
C VAL A 60 -0.83 -5.98 -4.81
N GLU A 61 0.13 -5.58 -5.64
CA GLU A 61 1.51 -6.04 -5.60
C GLU A 61 2.46 -4.83 -5.66
N VAL A 62 3.57 -4.89 -4.94
CA VAL A 62 4.66 -3.92 -5.09
C VAL A 62 5.48 -4.34 -6.30
N GLY A 63 5.66 -3.47 -7.30
CA GLY A 63 6.45 -3.83 -8.47
C GLY A 63 6.63 -2.74 -9.52
N ALA A 64 7.82 -2.75 -10.15
CA ALA A 64 8.07 -2.07 -11.42
C ALA A 64 7.49 -2.85 -12.60
N ASP A 65 7.50 -4.18 -12.49
CA ASP A 65 6.87 -5.15 -13.37
C ASP A 65 6.24 -6.28 -12.53
N MET A 66 5.42 -7.13 -13.14
CA MET A 66 4.82 -8.29 -12.48
C MET A 66 5.90 -9.26 -11.99
N GLY A 67 5.91 -9.56 -10.68
CA GLY A 67 6.93 -10.36 -10.03
C GLY A 67 8.28 -9.66 -9.86
N VAL A 68 8.36 -8.35 -10.15
CA VAL A 68 9.59 -7.54 -10.05
C VAL A 68 9.36 -6.38 -9.09
N PRO A 69 9.54 -6.60 -7.77
CA PRO A 69 9.29 -5.58 -6.75
C PRO A 69 10.04 -4.28 -6.97
N ILE A 70 11.32 -4.40 -7.34
CA ILE A 70 12.22 -3.29 -7.60
C ILE A 70 12.87 -3.55 -8.96
N ASN A 71 12.95 -2.51 -9.80
CA ASN A 71 13.67 -2.61 -11.05
C ASN A 71 15.15 -2.95 -10.78
N PRO A 72 15.71 -4.03 -11.38
CA PRO A 72 17.09 -4.48 -11.15
C PRO A 72 18.16 -3.39 -11.23
N LYS A 73 17.93 -2.36 -12.07
CA LYS A 73 18.83 -1.21 -12.21
C LYS A 73 19.04 -0.44 -10.91
N PHE A 74 18.06 -0.45 -10.02
CA PHE A 74 18.07 0.33 -8.77
C PHE A 74 18.34 -0.50 -7.52
N GLU A 75 18.45 -1.83 -7.64
CA GLU A 75 18.72 -2.69 -6.48
C GLU A 75 20.02 -2.31 -5.77
N GLU A 76 21.14 -2.27 -6.50
CA GLU A 76 22.45 -1.98 -5.91
C GLU A 76 22.51 -0.58 -5.25
N PRO A 77 22.02 0.49 -5.90
CA PRO A 77 21.87 1.79 -5.23
C PRO A 77 21.04 1.73 -3.94
N LEU A 78 19.94 0.97 -3.90
CA LEU A 78 19.07 0.87 -2.72
C LEU A 78 19.67 0.00 -1.61
N LYS A 79 20.41 -1.05 -1.96
CA LYS A 79 21.18 -1.87 -1.00
C LYS A 79 22.31 -1.08 -0.35
N ALA A 80 22.91 -0.13 -1.08
CA ALA A 80 23.99 0.70 -0.57
C ALA A 80 23.53 1.77 0.45
N VAL A 81 22.24 2.13 0.45
CA VAL A 81 21.69 3.11 1.39
C VAL A 81 21.10 2.38 2.59
N LYS A 82 21.56 2.76 3.79
CA LYS A 82 21.04 2.25 5.06
C LYS A 82 20.18 3.30 5.75
N VAL A 83 19.17 2.81 6.47
CA VAL A 83 18.30 3.61 7.32
C VAL A 83 18.18 2.92 8.68
N THR A 84 17.83 3.69 9.71
CA THR A 84 17.51 3.14 11.04
C THR A 84 16.00 3.09 11.19
N ASP A 85 15.46 1.87 11.12
CA ASP A 85 14.07 1.63 11.43
C ASP A 85 13.86 1.48 12.95
N PRO A 86 12.78 2.03 13.52
CA PRO A 86 12.53 1.93 14.97
C PRO A 86 12.39 0.50 15.51
N ILE A 87 12.01 -0.46 14.65
CA ILE A 87 11.76 -1.85 15.02
C ILE A 87 12.85 -2.76 14.47
N LEU A 88 13.21 -2.58 13.20
CA LEU A 88 14.16 -3.46 12.49
C LEU A 88 15.62 -3.07 12.68
N GLY A 89 15.90 -1.89 13.26
CA GLY A 89 17.25 -1.39 13.45
C GLY A 89 17.88 -0.89 12.14
N GLU A 90 19.20 -0.99 12.03
CA GLU A 90 19.92 -0.60 10.80
C GLU A 90 19.66 -1.61 9.68
N ILE A 91 19.06 -1.16 8.59
CA ILE A 91 18.64 -1.99 7.45
C ILE A 91 18.86 -1.23 6.14
N SER A 92 19.10 -1.95 5.03
CA SER A 92 19.17 -1.30 3.71
C SER A 92 17.78 -0.87 3.24
N VAL A 93 17.70 0.15 2.38
CA VAL A 93 16.40 0.56 1.81
C VAL A 93 15.78 -0.57 0.99
N TYR A 94 16.61 -1.34 0.28
CA TYR A 94 16.16 -2.52 -0.47
C TYR A 94 15.49 -3.55 0.45
N ASP A 95 16.19 -3.95 1.52
CA ASP A 95 15.68 -4.97 2.45
C ASP A 95 14.45 -4.46 3.21
N LEU A 96 14.41 -3.17 3.57
CA LEU A 96 13.26 -2.56 4.22
C LEU A 96 12.00 -2.65 3.36
N VAL A 97 12.10 -2.42 2.04
CA VAL A 97 10.94 -2.54 1.13
C VAL A 97 10.40 -3.97 1.14
N LEU A 98 11.29 -4.97 1.02
CA LEU A 98 10.87 -6.38 1.01
C LEU A 98 10.27 -6.81 2.35
N GLU A 99 10.88 -6.39 3.46
CA GLU A 99 10.37 -6.66 4.80
C GLU A 99 8.99 -6.02 5.02
N ARG A 100 8.77 -4.78 4.55
CA ARG A 100 7.44 -4.14 4.61
C ARG A 100 6.40 -4.90 3.80
N VAL A 101 6.76 -5.46 2.64
CA VAL A 101 5.85 -6.32 1.86
C VAL A 101 5.44 -7.56 2.66
N GLU A 102 6.37 -8.23 3.33
CA GLU A 102 6.04 -9.39 4.18
C GLU A 102 5.17 -9.00 5.37
N GLN A 103 5.45 -7.86 6.01
CA GLN A 103 4.62 -7.33 7.08
C GLN A 103 3.21 -6.94 6.63
N PHE A 104 3.03 -6.52 5.37
CA PHE A 104 1.71 -6.27 4.81
C PHE A 104 0.94 -7.55 4.43
N LYS A 105 1.64 -8.68 4.24
CA LYS A 105 1.02 -10.00 4.07
C LYS A 105 0.62 -10.63 5.39
N ASP A 106 1.29 -10.29 6.47
CA ASP A 106 1.04 -10.86 7.80
C ASP A 106 -0.39 -10.50 8.29
N PRO A 107 -1.16 -11.48 8.80
CA PRO A 107 -2.52 -11.27 9.26
C PRO A 107 -2.64 -10.28 10.43
N THR A 108 -1.58 -10.10 11.22
CA THR A 108 -1.50 -9.14 12.33
C THR A 108 -1.09 -7.75 11.87
N MET A 109 -0.56 -7.63 10.64
CA MET A 109 -0.07 -6.40 10.03
C MET A 109 0.79 -5.59 11.01
N PRO A 110 1.98 -6.10 11.38
CA PRO A 110 2.81 -5.50 12.43
C PRO A 110 3.22 -4.06 12.10
N PHE A 111 3.33 -3.72 10.82
CA PHE A 111 3.46 -2.35 10.34
C PHE A 111 2.18 -1.87 9.68
N TYR A 112 1.62 -0.78 10.19
CA TYR A 112 0.42 -0.14 9.63
C TYR A 112 0.73 1.33 9.32
N PRO A 113 0.62 1.78 8.05
CA PRO A 113 1.10 3.11 7.63
C PRO A 113 0.45 4.26 8.39
N PHE A 114 -0.82 4.08 8.79
CA PHE A 114 -1.58 5.07 9.53
C PHE A 114 -1.60 4.73 11.02
N THR A 115 -0.41 4.53 11.60
CA THR A 115 -0.22 4.42 13.06
C THR A 115 0.35 5.73 13.58
N GLY A 116 -0.32 6.34 14.56
CA GLY A 116 0.13 7.59 15.14
C GLY A 116 1.43 7.44 15.96
N PRO A 117 2.10 8.57 16.28
CA PRO A 117 1.52 9.92 16.21
C PRO A 117 1.49 10.48 14.79
N ILE A 118 0.32 10.97 14.37
CA ILE A 118 0.13 11.68 13.08
C ILE A 118 -0.58 13.00 13.35
N LYS A 119 0.02 14.07 12.82
CA LYS A 119 -0.55 15.42 12.78
C LYS A 119 -0.87 15.79 11.34
N ASP A 120 -1.84 16.67 11.15
CA ASP A 120 -2.05 17.31 9.86
C ASP A 120 -1.10 18.49 9.61
N GLN A 121 -1.19 19.11 8.43
CA GLN A 121 -0.39 20.27 8.01
C GLN A 121 -0.55 21.49 8.93
N ASP A 122 -1.68 21.61 9.64
CA ASP A 122 -1.96 22.69 10.59
C ASP A 122 -1.45 22.35 12.01
N GLY A 123 -0.85 21.17 12.18
CA GLY A 123 -0.31 20.69 13.45
C GLY A 123 -1.36 20.08 14.39
N VAL A 124 -2.60 19.91 13.93
CA VAL A 124 -3.67 19.26 14.70
C VAL A 124 -3.38 17.76 14.77
N GLU A 125 -3.43 17.19 15.97
CA GLU A 125 -3.27 15.75 16.17
C GLU A 125 -4.46 15.00 15.58
N ARG A 126 -4.20 14.11 14.63
CA ARG A 126 -5.20 13.27 13.96
C ARG A 126 -5.20 11.84 14.49
N LEU A 127 -4.01 11.30 14.79
CA LEU A 127 -3.87 9.99 15.44
C LEU A 127 -2.87 10.09 16.58
N LYS A 128 -3.25 9.58 17.76
CA LYS A 128 -2.38 9.52 18.95
C LYS A 128 -1.27 8.49 18.76
N SER A 129 -0.21 8.60 19.56
CA SER A 129 0.86 7.60 19.59
C SER A 129 0.32 6.18 19.79
N GLY A 130 0.61 5.27 18.85
CA GLY A 130 0.17 3.88 18.86
C GLY A 130 -1.28 3.64 18.39
N GLN A 131 -2.06 4.70 18.12
CA GLN A 131 -3.39 4.56 17.55
C GLN A 131 -3.28 4.22 16.06
N ARG A 132 -3.90 3.11 15.64
CA ARG A 132 -4.11 2.79 14.22
C ARG A 132 -5.41 3.43 13.74
N ALA A 133 -5.37 4.05 12.56
CA ALA A 133 -6.60 4.49 11.89
C ALA A 133 -7.53 3.29 11.62
N THR A 134 -8.82 3.55 11.68
CA THR A 134 -9.88 2.64 11.25
C THR A 134 -10.14 2.83 9.75
N TYR A 135 -10.74 1.82 9.10
CA TYR A 135 -11.17 1.96 7.71
C TYR A 135 -12.13 3.13 7.49
N GLY A 136 -13.06 3.34 8.43
CA GLY A 136 -13.99 4.47 8.37
C GLY A 136 -13.29 5.82 8.37
N GLU A 137 -12.27 6.01 9.22
CA GLU A 137 -11.45 7.24 9.23
C GLU A 137 -10.68 7.44 7.92
N LEU A 138 -10.16 6.35 7.31
CA LEU A 138 -9.42 6.44 6.05
C LEU A 138 -10.30 6.76 4.85
N LEU A 139 -11.53 6.21 4.79
CA LEU A 139 -12.46 6.44 3.69
C LEU A 139 -12.94 7.89 3.59
N VAL A 140 -12.94 8.60 4.72
CA VAL A 140 -13.39 9.99 4.81
C VAL A 140 -12.22 10.95 5.09
N MET A 141 -10.98 10.49 4.93
CA MET A 141 -9.80 11.29 5.21
C MET A 141 -9.77 12.54 4.32
N ASP A 142 -9.86 13.70 4.96
CA ASP A 142 -10.00 15.02 4.35
C ASP A 142 -8.91 15.99 4.86
N TYR A 143 -7.76 15.45 5.23
CA TYR A 143 -6.60 16.22 5.68
C TYR A 143 -5.32 15.66 5.05
N PHE A 144 -4.32 16.51 4.96
CA PHE A 144 -2.96 16.10 4.63
C PHE A 144 -2.11 16.07 5.90
N VAL A 145 -1.19 15.12 5.98
CA VAL A 145 -0.26 15.01 7.11
C VAL A 145 0.78 16.14 7.11
N ASP A 146 1.38 16.38 8.27
CA ASP A 146 2.48 17.33 8.46
C ASP A 146 3.60 17.14 7.40
N GLY A 147 4.18 18.24 6.94
CA GLY A 147 5.22 18.28 5.92
C GLY A 147 4.73 18.30 4.47
N LEU A 148 3.44 18.09 4.21
CA LEU A 148 2.87 18.33 2.88
C LEU A 148 2.68 19.84 2.64
N VAL A 149 2.79 20.29 1.39
CA VAL A 149 2.62 21.71 0.99
C VAL A 149 1.36 21.95 0.15
N GLY A 150 0.80 20.88 -0.42
CA GLY A 150 -0.45 20.96 -1.20
C GLY A 150 -1.63 21.35 -0.33
N ILE A 151 -2.60 22.05 -0.90
CA ILE A 151 -3.88 22.35 -0.26
C ILE A 151 -4.96 21.45 -0.86
N ILE A 152 -5.93 21.05 -0.04
CA ILE A 152 -7.08 20.28 -0.50
C ILE A 152 -7.94 21.22 -1.36
N PRO A 153 -8.29 20.85 -2.60
CA PRO A 153 -9.20 21.64 -3.42
C PRO A 153 -10.57 21.76 -2.75
N ASP A 154 -11.19 22.93 -2.88
CA ASP A 154 -12.58 23.19 -2.41
C ASP A 154 -13.62 22.28 -3.09
#